data_AF-A0A9E4C9Y8-F1
#
_entry.id   AF-A0A9E4C9Y8-F1
#
_cell.length_a   1.000
_cell.length_b   1.000
_cell.length_c   1.000
_cell.angle_alpha   90.00
_cell.angle_beta   90.00
_cell.angle_gamma   90.00
#
_symmetry.space_group_name_H-M   'P 1'
#
loop_
_entity.id
_entity.type
_entity.pdbx_description
1 polymer ?
#
loop_
_entity_poly.entity_id
_entity_poly.type
_entity_poly.pdbx_seq_one_letter_code
_entity_poly.pdbx_strand_id
1 'polypeptide(L)'
;MAARTTALIALTFLAFAAAPAHGQAPISLIDAKQDQGGWKFDNGREFPGARGQIALAETRFREQPVLALRSDFTQGGNYVQAAVDLPNAPIETLSFWVNAPRGATALPIRLIDASGQCHQVRLKVNDKGGWQQIIVPVDEYFR
;
A
#
# COMPACT_ATOMS: atom_id res chain seq x y z
N MET A 1 8.28 -69.05 41.18
CA MET A 1 8.20 -67.57 41.19
C MET A 1 8.65 -67.08 39.83
N ALA A 2 7.78 -66.42 39.06
CA ALA A 2 8.12 -65.87 37.75
C ALA A 2 7.91 -64.34 37.81
N ALA A 3 8.98 -63.57 37.66
CA ALA A 3 8.93 -62.12 37.63
C ALA A 3 8.52 -61.67 36.21
N ARG A 4 7.43 -60.91 36.11
CA ARG A 4 6.99 -60.27 34.86
C ARG A 4 7.61 -58.88 34.79
N THR A 5 8.46 -58.65 33.79
CA THR A 5 9.07 -57.34 33.52
C THR A 5 8.15 -56.57 32.60
N THR A 6 7.50 -55.52 33.10
CA THR A 6 6.71 -54.60 32.29
C THR A 6 7.66 -53.53 31.73
N ALA A 7 7.87 -53.52 30.41
CA ALA A 7 8.63 -52.47 29.74
C ALA A 7 7.70 -51.27 29.45
N LEU A 8 8.09 -50.09 29.93
CA LEU A 8 7.40 -48.83 29.68
C LEU A 8 7.93 -48.24 28.36
N ILE A 9 7.09 -48.18 27.32
CA ILE A 9 7.43 -47.48 26.06
C ILE A 9 7.14 -46.00 26.27
N ALA A 10 8.19 -45.18 26.39
CA ALA A 10 8.06 -43.73 26.46
C ALA A 10 7.90 -43.15 25.03
N LEU A 11 6.69 -42.70 24.71
CA LEU A 11 6.38 -42.03 23.45
C LEU A 11 6.85 -40.56 23.55
N THR A 12 7.94 -40.22 22.85
CA THR A 12 8.47 -38.86 22.80
C THR A 12 7.68 -38.03 21.78
N PHE A 13 6.83 -37.13 22.23
CA PHE A 13 6.22 -36.12 21.37
C PHE A 13 7.27 -35.04 21.04
N LEU A 14 7.73 -35.01 19.79
CA LEU A 14 8.56 -33.92 19.28
C LEU A 14 7.63 -32.74 18.92
N ALA A 15 7.47 -31.80 19.85
CA ALA A 15 6.77 -30.55 19.57
C ALA A 15 7.69 -29.67 18.70
N PHE A 16 7.42 -29.58 17.40
CA PHE A 16 7.99 -28.53 16.56
C PHE A 16 7.40 -27.19 17.01
N ALA A 17 8.19 -26.39 17.73
CA ALA A 17 7.87 -24.99 17.93
C ALA A 17 7.91 -24.30 16.57
N ALA A 18 6.73 -24.04 15.99
CA ALA A 18 6.61 -23.16 14.83
C ALA A 18 7.10 -21.78 15.28
N ALA A 19 8.27 -21.37 14.80
CA ALA A 19 8.75 -20.02 15.02
C ALA A 19 7.70 -19.06 14.41
N PRO A 20 7.29 -17.99 15.11
CA PRO A 20 6.44 -16.99 14.51
C PRO A 20 7.16 -16.44 13.28
N ALA A 21 6.51 -16.52 12.12
CA ALA A 21 6.94 -15.83 10.93
C ALA A 21 6.89 -14.34 11.24
N HIS A 22 8.05 -13.74 11.48
CA HIS A 22 8.15 -12.30 11.68
C HIS A 22 7.98 -11.67 10.29
N GLY A 23 6.77 -11.17 10.01
CA GLY A 23 6.55 -10.32 8.84
C GLY A 23 7.47 -9.10 8.91
N GLN A 24 8.06 -8.74 7.78
CA GLN A 24 8.90 -7.55 7.68
C GLN A 24 8.10 -6.32 8.11
N ALA A 25 8.74 -5.39 8.85
CA ALA A 25 8.10 -4.14 9.21
C ALA A 25 7.67 -3.38 7.94
N PRO A 26 6.49 -2.73 7.91
CA PRO A 26 6.03 -1.99 6.75
C PRO A 26 7.05 -0.93 6.32
N ILE A 27 7.36 -0.89 5.02
CA ILE A 27 8.17 0.17 4.44
C ILE A 27 7.25 1.36 4.16
N SER A 28 7.58 2.53 4.74
CA SER A 28 6.86 3.77 4.41
C SER A 28 7.21 4.20 2.98
N LEU A 29 6.20 4.51 2.17
CA LEU A 29 6.38 5.10 0.85
C LEU A 29 6.52 6.62 0.89
N ILE A 30 6.33 7.26 2.04
CA ILE A 30 6.60 8.69 2.22
C ILE A 30 7.84 8.83 3.10
N ASP A 31 8.92 9.36 2.52
CA ASP A 31 10.13 9.73 3.23
C ASP A 31 10.19 11.25 3.39
N ALA A 32 9.86 11.73 4.59
CA ALA A 32 9.83 13.17 4.88
C ALA A 32 11.20 13.88 4.75
N LYS A 33 12.29 13.14 4.56
CA LYS A 33 13.62 13.71 4.28
C LYS A 33 13.86 14.00 2.81
N GLN A 34 13.02 13.47 1.92
CA GLN A 34 13.10 13.67 0.48
C GLN A 34 12.14 14.76 0.03
N ASP A 35 12.45 15.42 -1.09
CA ASP A 35 11.52 16.37 -1.70
C ASP A 35 10.20 15.68 -2.01
N GLN A 36 9.09 16.35 -1.67
CA GLN A 36 7.73 15.83 -1.83
C GLN A 36 7.54 14.39 -1.28
N GLY A 37 8.32 13.99 -0.27
CA GLY A 37 8.22 12.65 0.31
C GLY A 37 8.82 11.52 -0.54
N GLY A 38 9.57 11.84 -1.60
CA GLY A 38 10.06 10.89 -2.60
C GLY A 38 9.10 10.64 -3.78
N TRP A 39 7.94 11.31 -3.79
CA TRP A 39 6.94 11.18 -4.85
C TRP A 39 7.16 12.19 -5.98
N LYS A 40 6.70 11.84 -7.17
CA LYS A 40 6.77 12.67 -8.38
C LYS A 40 5.36 12.98 -8.89
N PHE A 41 5.17 14.22 -9.32
CA PHE A 41 3.93 14.67 -9.93
C PHE A 41 3.97 14.54 -11.46
N ASP A 42 2.84 14.17 -12.05
CA ASP A 42 2.57 14.35 -13.49
C ASP A 42 1.09 14.72 -13.66
N ASN A 43 0.78 15.53 -14.68
CA ASN A 43 -0.55 16.05 -14.95
C ASN A 43 -1.24 15.40 -16.16
N GLY A 44 -0.78 14.22 -16.59
CA GLY A 44 -1.37 13.48 -17.70
C GLY A 44 -1.29 14.25 -19.01
N ARG A 45 -0.08 14.65 -19.40
CA ARG A 45 0.19 15.56 -20.55
C ARG A 45 -0.46 15.13 -21.87
N GLU A 46 -0.75 13.84 -22.02
CA GLU A 46 -1.47 13.26 -23.16
C GLU A 46 -2.95 13.70 -23.22
N PHE A 47 -3.50 14.19 -22.11
CA PHE A 47 -4.82 14.80 -21.99
C PHE A 47 -4.65 16.25 -21.47
N PRO A 48 -4.42 17.22 -22.37
CA PRO A 48 -4.07 18.58 -21.97
C PRO A 48 -5.19 19.25 -21.17
N GLY A 49 -4.79 20.11 -20.23
CA GLY A 49 -5.70 20.97 -19.46
C GLY A 49 -5.56 20.82 -17.95
N ALA A 50 -5.22 19.61 -17.46
CA ALA A 50 -5.11 19.36 -16.03
C ALA A 50 -3.92 20.13 -15.42
N ARG A 51 -4.16 20.76 -14.28
CA ARG A 51 -3.15 21.39 -13.44
C ARG A 51 -3.17 20.77 -12.05
N GLY A 52 -2.06 20.86 -11.34
CA GLY A 52 -1.97 20.30 -10.01
C GLY A 52 -0.57 20.37 -9.45
N GLN A 53 -0.41 19.79 -8.27
CA GLN A 53 0.87 19.63 -7.58
C GLN A 53 0.76 18.55 -6.51
N ILE A 54 1.90 18.03 -6.07
CA ILE A 54 2.01 17.31 -4.80
C ILE A 54 2.87 18.11 -3.82
N ALA A 55 2.61 17.91 -2.53
CA ALA A 55 3.44 18.45 -1.45
C ALA A 55 3.24 17.63 -0.18
N LEU A 56 4.23 17.60 0.70
CA LEU A 56 4.00 17.19 2.08
C LEU A 56 3.09 18.22 2.76
N ALA A 57 2.02 17.76 3.40
CA ALA A 57 1.13 18.62 4.15
C ALA A 57 1.77 18.98 5.51
N GLU A 58 1.41 20.17 6.02
CA GLU A 58 1.77 20.57 7.40
C GLU A 58 1.08 19.69 8.44
N THR A 59 -0.11 19.18 8.12
CA THR A 59 -0.86 18.27 8.97
C THR A 59 -0.30 16.86 8.92
N ARG A 60 -0.36 16.19 10.07
CA ARG A 60 -0.09 14.76 10.20
C ARG A 60 -1.40 14.01 10.36
N PHE A 61 -1.39 12.73 9.99
CA PHE A 61 -2.47 11.81 10.30
C PHE A 61 -1.93 10.61 11.03
N ARG A 62 -2.38 10.39 12.28
CA ARG A 62 -1.88 9.33 13.16
C ARG A 62 -0.35 9.39 13.31
N GLU A 63 0.19 10.58 13.55
CA GLU A 63 1.63 10.90 13.64
C GLU A 63 2.45 10.67 12.35
N GLN A 64 1.84 10.18 11.28
CA GLN A 64 2.50 9.95 9.99
C GLN A 64 2.44 11.19 9.08
N PRO A 65 3.43 11.39 8.20
CA PRO A 65 3.39 12.43 7.18
C PRO A 65 2.24 12.18 6.18
N VAL A 66 1.70 13.26 5.62
CA VAL A 66 0.63 13.23 4.63
C VAL A 66 1.13 13.82 3.32
N LEU A 67 0.98 13.09 2.22
CA LEU A 67 1.19 13.63 0.87
C LEU A 67 -0.15 14.18 0.35
N ALA A 68 -0.18 15.46 0.01
CA ALA A 68 -1.35 16.11 -0.58
C ALA A 68 -1.20 16.19 -2.10
N LEU A 69 -2.10 15.55 -2.84
CA LEU A 69 -2.27 15.72 -4.29
C LEU A 69 -3.41 16.70 -4.56
N ARG A 70 -3.08 17.84 -5.18
CA ARG A 70 -4.05 18.87 -5.57
C ARG A 70 -4.24 18.86 -7.08
N SER A 71 -5.48 19.10 -7.51
CA SER A 71 -5.86 19.14 -8.91
C SER A 71 -6.78 20.31 -9.24
N ASP A 72 -6.67 20.77 -10.47
CA ASP A 72 -7.60 21.69 -11.13
C ASP A 72 -7.83 21.17 -12.55
N PHE A 73 -9.08 20.79 -12.82
CA PHE A 73 -9.53 20.26 -14.11
C PHE A 73 -10.40 21.26 -14.89
N THR A 74 -10.46 22.53 -14.47
CA THR A 74 -11.32 23.56 -15.10
C THR A 74 -10.95 23.85 -16.55
N GLN A 75 -9.73 23.54 -16.97
CA GLN A 75 -9.23 23.68 -18.34
C GLN A 75 -9.22 22.35 -19.12
N GLY A 76 -9.87 21.31 -18.60
CA GLY A 76 -9.84 19.96 -19.15
C GLY A 76 -8.77 19.08 -18.51
N GLY A 77 -8.32 18.08 -19.27
CA GLY A 77 -7.45 17.01 -18.80
C GLY A 77 -8.16 15.93 -17.99
N ASN A 78 -7.57 14.74 -17.97
CA ASN A 78 -8.24 13.55 -17.45
C ASN A 78 -7.81 13.18 -16.03
N TYR A 79 -6.56 13.48 -15.65
CA TYR A 79 -6.04 13.12 -14.34
C TYR A 79 -4.82 13.97 -13.95
N VAL A 80 -4.51 13.92 -12.66
CA VAL A 80 -3.18 14.19 -12.14
C VAL A 80 -2.73 12.96 -11.37
N GLN A 81 -1.44 12.76 -11.18
CA GLN A 81 -0.92 11.62 -10.44
C GLN A 81 0.18 12.02 -9.46
N ALA A 82 0.28 11.21 -8.41
CA ALA A 82 1.48 11.07 -7.60
C ALA A 82 2.05 9.68 -7.88
N ALA A 83 3.33 9.57 -8.22
CA ALA A 83 4.02 8.31 -8.45
C ALA A 83 5.25 8.18 -7.55
N VAL A 84 5.53 6.96 -7.08
CA VAL A 84 6.73 6.62 -6.31
C VAL A 84 7.27 5.28 -6.78
N ASP A 85 8.60 5.15 -6.76
CA ASP A 85 9.26 3.88 -7.05
C ASP A 85 9.09 2.96 -5.83
N LEU A 86 8.58 1.74 -6.06
CA LEU A 86 8.43 0.74 -5.01
C LEU A 86 9.79 0.06 -4.73
N PRO A 87 10.02 -0.45 -3.50
CA PRO A 87 11.23 -1.20 -3.20
C PRO A 87 11.33 -2.44 -4.11
N ASN A 88 12.55 -2.78 -4.52
CA ASN A 88 12.81 -4.00 -5.29
C ASN A 88 12.77 -5.23 -4.37
N ALA A 89 11.57 -5.63 -3.98
CA ALA A 89 11.28 -6.78 -3.15
C ALA A 89 9.88 -7.33 -3.50
N PRO A 90 9.57 -8.60 -3.18
CA PRO A 90 8.20 -9.10 -3.24
C PRO A 90 7.27 -8.25 -2.37
N ILE A 91 6.13 -7.83 -2.93
CA ILE A 91 5.13 -7.01 -2.24
C ILE A 91 3.88 -7.86 -2.06
N GLU A 92 3.59 -8.22 -0.82
CA GLU A 92 2.36 -8.94 -0.46
C GLU A 92 1.19 -7.98 -0.32
N THR A 93 1.40 -6.82 0.30
CA THR A 93 0.31 -5.87 0.59
C THR A 93 0.77 -4.44 0.42
N LEU A 94 -0.05 -3.64 -0.27
CA LEU A 94 0.01 -2.19 -0.24
C LEU A 94 -1.12 -1.68 0.66
N SER A 95 -0.81 -0.84 1.64
CA SER A 95 -1.83 -0.18 2.46
C SER A 95 -1.53 1.29 2.65
N PHE A 96 -2.59 2.08 2.69
CA PHE A 96 -2.48 3.52 2.91
C PHE A 96 -3.78 4.09 3.46
N TRP A 97 -3.66 5.21 4.17
CA TRP A 97 -4.80 6.02 4.54
C TRP A 97 -5.00 7.11 3.50
N VAL A 98 -6.24 7.33 3.09
CA VAL A 98 -6.60 8.37 2.13
C VAL A 98 -7.76 9.21 2.64
N ASN A 99 -7.68 10.53 2.42
CA ASN A 99 -8.77 11.46 2.64
C ASN A 99 -9.18 12.06 1.30
N ALA A 100 -10.18 11.45 0.67
CA ALA A 100 -10.75 11.95 -0.57
C ALA A 100 -11.76 13.06 -0.28
N PRO A 101 -11.90 14.08 -1.15
CA PRO A 101 -12.94 15.08 -1.00
C PRO A 101 -14.33 14.46 -1.12
N ARG A 102 -15.34 15.09 -0.51
CA ARG A 102 -16.74 14.68 -0.64
C ARG A 102 -17.15 14.63 -2.12
N GLY A 103 -17.87 13.58 -2.51
CA GLY A 103 -18.32 13.32 -3.87
C GLY A 103 -17.35 12.50 -4.71
N ALA A 104 -16.10 12.31 -4.26
CA ALA A 104 -15.19 11.36 -4.90
C ALA A 104 -15.67 9.92 -4.61
N THR A 105 -15.83 9.10 -5.65
CA THR A 105 -16.34 7.73 -5.52
C THR A 105 -15.27 6.68 -5.76
N ALA A 106 -14.17 7.05 -6.41
CA ALA A 106 -13.07 6.14 -6.69
C ALA A 106 -11.70 6.82 -6.72
N LEU A 107 -10.67 6.04 -6.40
CA LEU A 107 -9.26 6.35 -6.57
C LEU A 107 -8.64 5.30 -7.53
N PRO A 108 -8.38 5.67 -8.80
CA PRO A 108 -7.61 4.82 -9.69
C PRO A 108 -6.15 4.73 -9.20
N ILE A 109 -5.61 3.51 -9.14
CA ILE A 109 -4.19 3.26 -8.90
C ILE A 109 -3.59 2.46 -10.06
N ARG A 110 -2.29 2.61 -10.28
CA ARG A 110 -1.49 1.79 -11.18
C ARG A 110 -0.34 1.18 -10.39
N LEU A 111 -0.14 -0.12 -10.54
CA LEU A 111 1.04 -0.83 -10.08
C LEU A 111 1.77 -1.35 -11.32
N ILE A 112 3.05 -1.00 -11.46
CA ILE A 112 3.88 -1.45 -12.57
C ILE A 112 4.86 -2.46 -11.98
N ASP A 113 4.79 -3.70 -12.44
CA ASP A 113 5.67 -4.76 -11.96
C ASP A 113 7.03 -4.77 -12.68
N ALA A 114 7.91 -5.69 -12.26
CA ALA A 114 9.26 -5.80 -12.81
C ALA A 114 9.31 -6.20 -14.30
N SER A 115 8.22 -6.74 -14.86
CA SER A 115 8.11 -7.01 -16.30
C SER A 115 7.72 -5.76 -17.11
N GLY A 116 7.30 -4.68 -16.43
CA GLY A 116 6.73 -3.49 -17.03
C GLY A 116 5.22 -3.57 -17.27
N GLN A 117 4.56 -4.66 -16.85
CA GLN A 117 3.10 -4.77 -16.95
C GLN A 117 2.44 -3.79 -15.98
N CYS A 118 1.51 -2.99 -16.50
CA CYS A 118 0.72 -2.04 -15.72
C CYS A 118 -0.61 -2.68 -15.29
N HIS A 119 -0.77 -2.86 -13.99
CA HIS A 119 -2.01 -3.29 -13.37
C HIS A 119 -2.78 -2.06 -12.89
N GLN A 120 -3.93 -1.77 -13.51
CA GLN A 120 -4.74 -0.60 -13.17
C GLN A 120 -6.03 -1.04 -12.46
N VAL A 121 -6.26 -0.52 -11.25
CA VAL A 121 -7.47 -0.82 -10.46
C VAL A 121 -8.15 0.46 -10.03
N ARG A 122 -9.48 0.47 -10.10
CA ARG A 122 -10.32 1.55 -9.61
C ARG A 122 -10.82 1.21 -8.21
N LEU A 123 -10.12 1.70 -7.19
CA LEU A 123 -10.48 1.45 -5.80
C LEU A 123 -11.69 2.32 -5.42
N LYS A 124 -12.70 1.72 -4.78
CA LYS A 124 -13.83 2.48 -4.24
C LYS A 124 -13.38 3.28 -3.01
N VAL A 125 -13.81 4.54 -2.92
CA VAL A 125 -13.59 5.37 -1.73
C VAL A 125 -14.92 5.86 -1.16
N ASN A 126 -14.95 6.14 0.14
CA ASN A 126 -16.07 6.79 0.80
C ASN A 126 -16.38 8.17 0.20
N ASP A 127 -17.58 8.34 -0.34
CA ASP A 127 -18.07 9.56 -1.00
C ASP A 127 -18.44 10.68 -0.03
N LYS A 128 -18.54 10.40 1.27
CA LYS A 128 -18.79 11.41 2.31
C LYS A 128 -17.53 12.23 2.63
N GLY A 129 -16.38 11.80 2.12
CA GLY A 129 -15.06 12.32 2.46
C GLY A 129 -14.54 11.81 3.80
N GLY A 130 -13.35 12.29 4.19
CA GLY A 130 -12.69 11.89 5.42
C GLY A 130 -11.71 10.73 5.24
N TRP A 131 -10.92 10.50 6.29
CA TRP A 131 -9.88 9.47 6.30
C TRP A 131 -10.48 8.06 6.30
N GLN A 132 -9.98 7.20 5.42
CA GLN A 132 -10.25 5.76 5.41
C GLN A 132 -8.97 4.99 5.07
N GLN A 133 -8.89 3.75 5.54
CA GLN A 133 -7.80 2.86 5.19
C GLN A 133 -8.16 2.05 3.95
N ILE A 134 -7.20 1.95 3.03
CA ILE A 134 -7.22 1.06 1.89
C ILE A 134 -6.13 0.02 2.11
N ILE A 135 -6.49 -1.25 1.86
CA ILE A 135 -5.58 -2.39 1.88
C ILE A 135 -5.77 -3.11 0.54
N VAL A 136 -4.68 -3.31 -0.16
CA VAL A 136 -4.62 -3.99 -1.46
C VAL A 136 -3.70 -5.20 -1.29
N PRO A 137 -4.23 -6.44 -1.26
CA PRO A 137 -3.41 -7.65 -1.26
C PRO A 137 -2.87 -7.85 -2.67
N VAL A 138 -1.62 -7.47 -2.88
CA VAL A 138 -1.01 -7.35 -4.21
C VAL A 138 -0.74 -8.73 -4.80
N ASP A 139 -0.25 -9.65 -3.98
CA ASP A 139 0.09 -11.04 -4.33
C ASP A 139 -1.13 -11.91 -4.68
N GLU A 140 -2.32 -11.52 -4.21
CA GLU A 140 -3.59 -12.16 -4.53
C GLU A 140 -4.12 -11.72 -5.91
N TYR A 141 -3.98 -10.43 -6.25
CA TYR A 141 -4.69 -9.84 -7.39
C TYR A 141 -3.81 -9.51 -8.61
N PHE A 142 -2.48 -9.43 -8.46
CA PHE A 142 -1.56 -8.98 -9.52
C PHE A 142 -0.43 -9.99 -9.75
N ARG A 143 -0.79 -11.16 -10.27
CA ARG A 143 0.14 -12.24 -10.64
C ARG A 143 0.44 -12.24 -12.14
#